data_AF-A0A267FAV2-F1
#
_entry.id   AF-A0A267FAV2-F1
#
_cell.length_a   1.000
_cell.length_b   1.000
_cell.length_c   1.000
_cell.angle_alpha   90.00
_cell.angle_beta   90.00
_cell.angle_gamma   90.00
#
_symmetry.space_group_name_H-M   'P 1'
#
loop_
_entity.id
_entity.type
_entity.pdbx_description
1 polymer ?
#
loop_
_entity_poly.entity_id
_entity_poly.type
_entity_poly.pdbx_seq_one_letter_code
_entity_poly.pdbx_strand_id
1 'polypeptide(L)'
;QLSPVSVSQSATGYSGLAPSVALLLPVYGLMCISYEGLFLLTLAVFLEAWTRIECLLLMTLADGSDGDCSADEADAKLGKERLAVERGLRTLGGGLRQNLCFVFLLLLSFFGTGNIASINSFDTSSVYCFITVFSPFTMGFLMLIKILLPMLTVGMAFAILARSLLVLEVLLFSDILAVHFFLQIRDHGSWLDIGTSIGHYVVVMATTVASVALLAASRLLLHQRSRQL
;
A
#
# COMPACT_ATOMS: atom_id res chain seq x y z
N GLN A 1 13.74 7.04 21.24
CA GLN A 1 13.54 5.63 21.62
C GLN A 1 12.10 5.49 22.07
N LEU A 2 11.21 4.94 21.22
CA LEU A 2 9.86 4.56 21.66
C LEU A 2 9.97 3.21 22.37
N SER A 3 9.43 3.12 23.58
CA SER A 3 9.46 1.91 24.42
C SER A 3 8.60 0.79 23.83
N PRO A 4 8.98 -0.50 24.00
CA PRO A 4 8.22 -1.65 23.49
C PRO A 4 6.78 -1.73 24.06
N VAL A 5 6.52 -1.12 25.22
CA VAL A 5 5.18 -1.02 25.84
C VAL A 5 4.22 -0.15 25.01
N SER A 6 4.73 0.87 24.32
CA SER A 6 3.90 1.70 23.43
C SER A 6 3.46 0.98 22.14
N VAL A 7 4.20 -0.06 21.71
CA VAL A 7 3.79 -0.92 20.59
C VAL A 7 2.67 -1.88 21.02
N SER A 8 2.72 -2.40 22.25
CA SER A 8 1.72 -3.34 22.80
C SER A 8 0.35 -2.68 23.07
N GLN A 9 0.31 -1.47 23.62
CA GLN A 9 -0.95 -0.71 23.78
C GLN A 9 -1.53 -0.24 22.45
N SER A 10 -0.67 0.03 21.46
CA SER A 10 -1.10 0.38 20.11
C SER A 10 -1.77 -0.82 19.42
N ALA A 11 -1.19 -2.02 19.54
CA ALA A 11 -1.69 -3.19 18.84
C ALA A 11 -2.99 -3.79 19.40
N THR A 12 -3.33 -3.47 20.65
CA THR A 12 -4.61 -3.85 21.28
C THR A 12 -5.68 -2.75 21.18
N GLY A 13 -5.28 -1.49 21.00
CA GLY A 13 -6.18 -0.32 20.87
C GLY A 13 -6.50 0.11 19.44
N TYR A 14 -5.78 -0.35 18.41
CA TYR A 14 -6.15 -0.06 17.02
C TYR A 14 -7.36 -0.88 16.60
N SER A 15 -8.53 -0.26 16.77
CA SER A 15 -9.73 -0.59 15.99
C SER A 15 -9.34 -0.86 14.54
N GLY A 16 -9.46 -2.12 14.09
CA GLY A 16 -8.80 -2.65 12.89
C GLY A 16 -9.00 -1.87 11.58
N LEU A 17 -8.33 -2.32 10.51
CA LEU A 17 -8.50 -1.77 9.16
C LEU A 17 -9.97 -1.90 8.70
N ALA A 18 -10.64 -2.99 9.11
CA ALA A 18 -12.03 -3.31 8.79
C ALA A 18 -13.05 -2.15 8.90
N PRO A 19 -13.20 -1.44 10.04
CA PRO A 19 -14.13 -0.30 10.15
C PRO A 19 -13.80 0.89 9.24
N SER A 20 -12.52 1.17 8.96
CA SER A 20 -12.14 2.21 8.00
C SER A 20 -12.49 1.81 6.57
N VAL A 21 -12.34 0.52 6.22
CA VAL A 21 -12.74 -0.01 4.91
C VAL A 21 -14.26 -0.08 4.75
N ALA A 22 -14.98 -0.38 5.82
CA ALA A 22 -16.45 -0.44 5.82
C ALA A 22 -17.10 0.92 5.44
N LEU A 23 -16.44 2.04 5.72
CA LEU A 23 -16.88 3.38 5.28
C LEU A 23 -16.71 3.60 3.77
N LEU A 24 -15.71 2.95 3.16
CA LEU A 24 -15.40 3.11 1.73
C LEU A 24 -16.21 2.15 0.85
N LEU A 25 -16.65 1.03 1.42
CA LEU A 25 -17.37 -0.03 0.71
C LEU A 25 -18.68 0.45 0.02
N PRO A 26 -19.54 1.28 0.64
CA PRO A 26 -20.75 1.79 -0.02
C PRO A 26 -20.44 2.71 -1.20
N VAL A 27 -19.42 3.57 -1.08
CA VAL A 27 -19.03 4.51 -2.14
C VAL A 27 -18.51 3.75 -3.35
N TYR A 28 -17.67 2.75 -3.12
CA TYR A 28 -17.16 1.87 -4.18
C TYR A 28 -18.30 1.03 -4.78
N GLY A 29 -19.17 0.46 -3.94
CA GLY A 29 -20.30 -0.37 -4.36
C GLY A 29 -21.28 0.35 -5.28
N LEU A 30 -21.52 1.65 -5.07
CA LEU A 30 -22.36 2.46 -5.98
C LEU A 30 -21.73 2.63 -7.37
N MET A 31 -20.41 2.50 -7.50
CA MET A 31 -19.67 2.60 -8.77
C MET A 31 -19.36 1.24 -9.41
N CYS A 32 -19.84 0.13 -8.85
CA CYS A 32 -19.62 -1.21 -9.38
C CYS A 32 -20.76 -1.64 -10.30
N ILE A 33 -20.43 -2.23 -11.45
CA ILE A 33 -21.45 -2.76 -12.38
C ILE A 33 -21.69 -4.26 -12.16
N SER A 34 -20.73 -4.98 -11.57
CA SER A 34 -20.80 -6.45 -11.47
C SER A 34 -19.79 -7.01 -10.43
N TYR A 35 -19.00 -8.01 -10.82
CA TYR A 35 -17.98 -8.70 -10.04
C TYR A 35 -16.89 -7.77 -9.45
N GLU A 36 -16.76 -6.55 -9.96
CA GLU A 36 -15.87 -5.52 -9.43
C GLU A 36 -16.09 -5.24 -7.94
N GLY A 37 -17.31 -5.40 -7.43
CA GLY A 37 -17.61 -5.24 -6.01
C GLY A 37 -16.94 -6.30 -5.13
N LEU A 38 -16.76 -7.52 -5.65
CA LEU A 38 -16.06 -8.59 -4.94
C LEU A 38 -14.57 -8.30 -4.81
N PHE A 39 -13.98 -7.55 -5.75
CA PHE A 39 -12.55 -7.22 -5.72
C PHE A 39 -12.19 -6.41 -4.47
N LEU A 40 -12.94 -5.35 -4.14
CA LEU A 40 -12.64 -4.56 -2.96
C LEU A 40 -12.83 -5.37 -1.67
N LEU A 41 -13.83 -6.26 -1.63
CA LEU A 41 -14.06 -7.15 -0.50
C LEU A 41 -12.91 -8.13 -0.30
N THR A 42 -12.48 -8.82 -1.36
CA THR A 42 -11.37 -9.78 -1.30
C THR A 42 -10.05 -9.07 -0.97
N LEU A 43 -9.81 -7.90 -1.56
CA LEU A 43 -8.67 -7.05 -1.23
C LEU A 43 -8.69 -6.64 0.25
N ALA A 44 -9.84 -6.23 0.78
CA ALA A 44 -9.99 -5.85 2.18
C ALA A 44 -9.66 -6.99 3.15
N VAL A 45 -10.21 -8.19 2.89
CA VAL A 45 -9.92 -9.39 3.69
C VAL A 45 -8.44 -9.76 3.61
N PHE A 46 -7.85 -9.70 2.41
CA PHE A 46 -6.43 -9.97 2.23
C PHE A 46 -5.55 -8.96 2.99
N LEU A 47 -5.88 -7.67 2.94
CA LEU A 47 -5.14 -6.61 3.64
C LEU A 47 -5.26 -6.73 5.17
N GLU A 48 -6.43 -7.09 5.69
CA GLU A 48 -6.62 -7.37 7.11
C GLU A 48 -5.78 -8.58 7.56
N ALA A 49 -5.75 -9.66 6.76
CA ALA A 49 -4.90 -10.81 7.06
C ALA A 49 -3.41 -10.45 7.00
N TRP A 50 -2.98 -9.74 5.96
CA TRP A 50 -1.60 -9.31 5.79
C TRP A 50 -1.13 -8.39 6.92
N THR A 51 -1.92 -7.37 7.28
CA THR A 51 -1.59 -6.45 8.39
C THR A 51 -1.50 -7.18 9.73
N ARG A 52 -2.39 -8.13 10.02
CA ARG A 52 -2.31 -8.96 11.23
C ARG A 52 -1.05 -9.81 11.28
N ILE A 53 -0.69 -10.46 10.17
CA ILE A 53 0.52 -11.28 10.07
C ILE A 53 1.76 -10.42 10.30
N GLU A 54 1.85 -9.24 9.68
CA GLU A 54 2.97 -8.32 9.87
C GLU A 54 3.06 -7.79 11.31
N CYS A 55 1.93 -7.43 11.92
CA CYS A 55 1.89 -7.01 13.32
C CYS A 55 2.36 -8.13 14.26
N LEU A 56 1.91 -9.37 14.05
CA LEU A 56 2.36 -10.52 14.83
C LEU A 56 3.86 -10.78 14.66
N LEU A 57 4.38 -10.64 13.44
CA LEU A 57 5.82 -10.79 13.18
C LEU A 57 6.63 -9.68 13.87
N LEU A 58 6.13 -8.45 13.90
CA LEU A 58 6.79 -7.35 14.61
C LEU A 58 6.81 -7.57 16.13
N MET A 59 5.75 -8.18 16.68
CA MET A 59 5.70 -8.54 18.11
C MET A 59 6.68 -9.64 18.48
N THR A 60 6.75 -10.72 17.69
CA THR A 60 7.68 -11.83 17.98
C THR A 60 9.15 -11.39 17.89
N LEU A 61 9.46 -10.45 16.99
CA LEU A 61 10.78 -9.85 16.89
C LEU A 61 11.11 -8.93 18.08
N ALA A 62 10.11 -8.33 18.73
CA ALA A 62 10.29 -7.47 19.90
C ALA A 62 10.51 -8.28 21.19
N ASP A 63 9.81 -9.40 21.34
CA ASP A 63 9.85 -10.26 22.53
C ASP A 63 11.19 -10.98 22.73
N GLY A 64 11.91 -11.26 21.64
CA GLY A 64 13.27 -11.81 21.68
C GLY A 64 14.36 -10.87 22.25
N SER A 65 13.99 -9.68 22.74
CA SER A 65 14.93 -8.70 23.32
C SER A 65 15.10 -8.80 24.84
N ASP A 66 14.21 -9.49 25.55
CA ASP A 66 14.22 -9.54 27.03
C ASP A 66 14.75 -10.87 27.62
N GLY A 67 15.31 -11.75 26.78
CA GLY A 67 15.94 -12.99 27.23
C GLY A 67 17.36 -12.79 27.80
N ASP A 68 17.47 -12.93 29.13
CA ASP A 68 18.67 -12.99 30.00
C ASP A 68 20.00 -13.41 29.35
N CYS A 69 21.08 -12.71 29.70
CA CYS A 69 22.45 -13.26 29.63
C CYS A 69 23.33 -12.73 30.77
N SER A 70 23.41 -13.53 31.84
CA SER A 70 24.56 -13.56 32.75
C SER A 70 25.72 -14.30 32.06
N ALA A 71 26.63 -13.57 31.41
CA ALA A 71 27.89 -14.10 30.87
C ALA A 71 28.96 -12.99 30.77
N ASP A 72 30.24 -13.38 30.85
CA ASP A 72 31.44 -12.54 30.97
C ASP A 72 31.47 -11.29 30.08
N GLU A 73 31.89 -10.16 30.67
CA GLU A 73 31.72 -8.79 30.17
C GLU A 73 32.47 -8.45 28.86
N ALA A 74 33.51 -9.21 28.51
CA ALA A 74 34.30 -9.02 27.28
C ALA A 74 33.75 -9.78 26.07
N ASP A 75 33.42 -11.07 26.21
CA ASP A 75 32.76 -11.87 25.17
C ASP A 75 31.30 -11.44 24.95
N ALA A 76 30.65 -10.94 26.01
CA ALA A 76 29.31 -10.35 25.92
C ALA A 76 29.27 -9.11 25.01
N LYS A 77 30.34 -8.31 24.92
CA LYS A 77 30.38 -7.13 24.04
C LYS A 77 30.44 -7.51 22.56
N LEU A 78 31.31 -8.46 22.19
CA LEU A 78 31.44 -8.94 20.81
C LEU A 78 30.16 -9.68 20.36
N GLY A 79 29.57 -10.49 21.24
CA GLY A 79 28.29 -11.15 20.99
C GLY A 79 27.14 -10.15 20.80
N LYS A 80 27.10 -9.08 21.60
CA LYS A 80 26.06 -8.04 21.54
C LYS A 80 26.14 -7.21 20.26
N GLU A 81 27.35 -6.90 19.76
CA GLU A 81 27.53 -6.24 18.46
C GLU A 81 27.08 -7.13 17.29
N ARG A 82 27.47 -8.41 17.29
CA ARG A 82 27.03 -9.36 16.25
C ARG A 82 25.50 -9.52 16.24
N LEU A 83 24.89 -9.60 17.42
CA LEU A 83 23.43 -9.67 17.58
C LEU A 83 22.74 -8.36 17.18
N ALA A 84 23.39 -7.21 17.35
CA ALA A 84 22.87 -5.91 16.92
C ALA A 84 22.92 -5.75 15.39
N VAL A 85 24.02 -6.20 14.75
CA VAL A 85 24.14 -6.24 13.29
C VAL A 85 23.10 -7.19 12.69
N GLU A 86 22.94 -8.38 13.24
CA GLU A 86 21.96 -9.37 12.76
C GLU A 86 20.52 -8.85 12.93
N ARG A 87 20.22 -8.17 14.04
CA ARG A 87 18.93 -7.48 14.22
C ARG A 87 18.74 -6.33 13.24
N GLY A 88 19.77 -5.54 12.97
CA GLY A 88 19.75 -4.49 11.94
C GLY A 88 19.43 -5.05 10.56
N LEU A 89 20.09 -6.14 10.18
CA LEU A 89 19.87 -6.82 8.89
C LEU A 89 18.46 -7.41 8.78
N ARG A 90 17.95 -8.04 9.85
CA ARG A 90 16.58 -8.57 9.91
C ARG A 90 15.53 -7.46 9.86
N THR A 91 15.78 -6.33 10.52
CA THR A 91 14.87 -5.16 10.51
C THR A 91 14.84 -4.52 9.12
N LEU A 92 16.00 -4.40 8.47
CA LEU A 92 16.12 -3.89 7.11
C LEU A 92 15.44 -4.83 6.10
N GLY A 93 15.68 -6.14 6.20
CA GLY A 93 15.00 -7.15 5.37
C GLY A 93 13.48 -7.18 5.59
N GLY A 94 13.03 -6.95 6.82
CA GLY A 94 11.62 -6.79 7.14
C GLY A 94 10.98 -5.58 6.48
N GLY A 95 11.66 -4.43 6.52
CA GLY A 95 11.22 -3.20 5.85
C GLY A 95 11.14 -3.35 4.33
N LEU A 96 12.16 -3.96 3.73
CA LEU A 96 12.20 -4.27 2.30
C LEU A 96 10.98 -5.10 1.86
N ARG A 97 10.69 -6.18 2.59
CA ARG A 97 9.54 -7.06 2.29
C ARG A 97 8.21 -6.31 2.37
N GLN A 98 8.02 -5.49 3.41
CA GLN A 98 6.80 -4.70 3.58
C GLN A 98 6.61 -3.70 2.43
N ASN A 99 7.69 -3.05 2.00
CA ASN A 99 7.65 -2.06 0.93
C ASN A 99 7.39 -2.69 -0.44
N LEU A 100 8.01 -3.84 -0.72
CA LEU A 100 7.73 -4.60 -1.94
C LEU A 100 6.28 -5.08 -1.98
N CYS A 101 5.77 -5.62 -0.87
CA CYS A 101 4.36 -6.00 -0.76
C CYS A 101 3.44 -4.79 -0.97
N PHE A 102 3.78 -3.62 -0.43
CA PHE A 102 2.99 -2.41 -0.61
C PHE A 102 2.94 -1.94 -2.07
N VAL A 103 4.10 -1.82 -2.74
CA VAL A 103 4.15 -1.43 -4.15
C VAL A 103 3.39 -2.44 -5.01
N PHE A 104 3.56 -3.74 -4.75
CA PHE A 104 2.82 -4.79 -5.44
C PHE A 104 1.29 -4.66 -5.22
N LEU A 105 0.84 -4.45 -3.98
CA LEU A 105 -0.57 -4.32 -3.66
C LEU A 105 -1.18 -3.04 -4.23
N LEU A 106 -0.42 -1.95 -4.32
CA LEU A 106 -0.84 -0.73 -5.00
C LEU A 106 -1.08 -0.99 -6.49
N LEU A 107 -0.12 -1.61 -7.18
CA LEU A 107 -0.28 -1.97 -8.59
C LEU A 107 -1.44 -2.93 -8.78
N LEU A 108 -1.58 -3.94 -7.93
CA LEU A 108 -2.70 -4.88 -7.95
C LEU A 108 -4.04 -4.16 -7.76
N SER A 109 -4.11 -3.17 -6.87
CA SER A 109 -5.33 -2.38 -6.64
C SER A 109 -5.67 -1.46 -7.82
N PHE A 110 -4.68 -0.95 -8.54
CA PHE A 110 -4.89 -0.18 -9.77
C PHE A 110 -5.39 -1.05 -10.93
N PHE A 111 -4.74 -2.19 -11.19
CA PHE A 111 -5.14 -3.08 -12.29
C PHE A 111 -6.39 -3.91 -11.97
N GLY A 112 -6.66 -4.16 -10.69
CA GLY A 112 -7.75 -5.02 -10.23
C GLY A 112 -9.15 -4.41 -10.28
N THR A 113 -9.28 -3.10 -10.52
CA THR A 113 -10.60 -2.44 -10.72
C THR A 113 -11.31 -2.82 -12.01
N GLY A 114 -10.79 -3.81 -12.75
CA GLY A 114 -11.59 -4.67 -13.62
C GLY A 114 -11.76 -4.22 -15.07
N ASN A 115 -11.20 -3.08 -15.47
CA ASN A 115 -11.44 -2.57 -16.83
C ASN A 115 -10.33 -1.66 -17.36
N ILE A 116 -9.11 -1.82 -16.83
CA ILE A 116 -7.96 -0.98 -17.16
C ILE A 116 -6.75 -1.89 -17.36
N ALA A 117 -6.54 -2.35 -18.60
CA ALA A 117 -5.29 -3.01 -18.97
C ALA A 117 -4.18 -1.98 -19.25
N SER A 118 -4.56 -0.82 -19.80
CA SER A 118 -3.68 0.33 -20.05
C SER A 118 -4.53 1.60 -20.14
N ILE A 119 -3.88 2.77 -20.21
CA ILE A 119 -4.55 4.08 -20.45
C ILE A 119 -5.45 4.06 -21.69
N ASN A 120 -5.09 3.25 -22.69
CA ASN A 120 -5.82 3.17 -23.95
C ASN A 120 -7.04 2.24 -23.90
N SER A 121 -7.19 1.44 -22.83
CA SER A 121 -8.27 0.46 -22.67
C SER A 121 -9.24 0.84 -21.54
N PHE A 122 -9.22 2.10 -21.07
CA PHE A 122 -10.12 2.56 -20.03
C PHE A 122 -11.57 2.52 -20.50
N ASP A 123 -12.35 1.62 -19.92
CA ASP A 123 -13.79 1.57 -20.16
C ASP A 123 -14.56 2.43 -19.16
N THR A 124 -15.39 3.36 -19.66
CA THR A 124 -16.18 4.28 -18.83
C THR A 124 -17.52 3.72 -18.36
N SER A 125 -17.81 2.45 -18.59
CA SER A 125 -19.13 1.84 -18.36
C SER A 125 -19.71 2.14 -16.96
N SER A 126 -18.90 2.13 -15.90
CA SER A 126 -19.39 2.32 -14.53
C SER A 126 -19.86 3.72 -14.19
N VAL A 127 -19.45 4.70 -14.98
CA VAL A 127 -19.87 6.08 -14.76
C VAL A 127 -21.31 6.31 -15.21
N TYR A 128 -21.81 5.50 -16.16
CA TYR A 128 -23.17 5.61 -16.65
C TYR A 128 -24.23 5.33 -15.59
N CYS A 129 -23.85 4.74 -14.44
CA CYS A 129 -24.71 4.62 -13.27
C CYS A 129 -25.12 5.99 -12.67
N PHE A 130 -24.29 7.03 -12.85
CA PHE A 130 -24.54 8.38 -12.30
C PHE A 130 -24.86 9.41 -13.35
N ILE A 131 -24.18 9.33 -14.50
CA ILE A 131 -24.24 10.36 -15.53
C ILE A 131 -24.50 9.68 -16.87
N THR A 132 -25.68 9.95 -17.43
CA THR A 132 -26.09 9.45 -18.75
C THR A 132 -25.72 10.40 -19.88
N VAL A 133 -25.48 11.68 -19.58
CA VAL A 133 -25.06 12.70 -20.56
C VAL A 133 -23.54 12.78 -20.61
N PHE A 134 -22.97 12.66 -21.81
CA PHE A 134 -21.53 12.71 -22.01
C PHE A 134 -20.93 14.01 -21.45
N SER A 135 -20.11 13.88 -20.41
CA SER A 135 -19.41 14.99 -19.76
C SER A 135 -17.98 14.52 -19.40
N PRO A 136 -17.00 14.68 -20.30
CA PRO A 136 -15.72 13.97 -20.21
C PRO A 136 -14.96 14.27 -18.91
N PHE A 137 -15.02 15.51 -18.41
CA PHE A 137 -14.37 15.89 -17.17
C PHE A 137 -15.02 15.26 -15.94
N THR A 138 -16.34 15.30 -15.83
CA THR A 138 -17.08 14.71 -14.70
C THR A 138 -16.98 13.18 -14.72
N MET A 139 -17.05 12.59 -15.92
CA MET A 139 -16.89 11.15 -16.08
C MET A 139 -15.49 10.68 -15.70
N GLY A 140 -14.45 11.42 -16.13
CA GLY A 140 -13.07 11.15 -15.72
C GLY A 140 -12.86 11.31 -14.22
N PHE A 141 -13.47 12.31 -13.59
CA PHE A 141 -13.39 12.51 -12.13
C PHE A 141 -14.00 11.35 -11.34
N LEU A 142 -15.19 10.88 -11.73
CA LEU A 142 -15.84 9.73 -11.08
C LEU A 142 -15.00 8.45 -11.24
N MET A 143 -14.37 8.26 -12.40
CA MET A 143 -13.44 7.16 -12.60
C MET A 143 -12.19 7.26 -11.73
N LEU A 144 -11.64 8.46 -11.60
CA LEU A 144 -10.50 8.69 -10.75
C LEU A 144 -10.84 8.35 -9.28
N ILE A 145 -12.01 8.75 -8.78
CA ILE A 145 -12.48 8.33 -7.45
C ILE A 145 -12.57 6.81 -7.35
N LYS A 146 -13.17 6.14 -8.34
CA LYS A 146 -13.30 4.67 -8.35
C LYS A 146 -11.95 3.96 -8.21
N ILE A 147 -10.93 4.46 -8.89
CA ILE A 147 -9.56 3.87 -8.88
C ILE A 147 -8.82 4.21 -7.58
N LEU A 148 -9.02 5.42 -7.05
CA LEU A 148 -8.39 5.84 -5.80
C LEU A 148 -8.91 5.06 -4.57
N LEU A 149 -10.16 4.57 -4.58
CA LEU A 149 -10.76 3.90 -3.42
C LEU A 149 -10.02 2.61 -3.00
N PRO A 150 -9.78 1.62 -3.88
CA PRO A 150 -8.96 0.45 -3.54
C PRO A 150 -7.50 0.80 -3.23
N MET A 151 -6.92 1.79 -3.91
CA MET A 151 -5.55 2.23 -3.58
C MET A 151 -5.48 2.86 -2.19
N LEU A 152 -6.53 3.57 -1.76
CA LEU A 152 -6.63 4.14 -0.41
C LEU A 152 -6.71 3.06 0.66
N THR A 153 -7.43 1.94 0.43
CA THR A 153 -7.47 0.86 1.42
C THR A 153 -6.10 0.21 1.62
N VAL A 154 -5.32 0.05 0.56
CA VAL A 154 -3.92 -0.40 0.62
C VAL A 154 -3.06 0.63 1.37
N GLY A 155 -3.24 1.93 1.09
CA GLY A 155 -2.58 3.02 1.80
C GLY A 155 -2.86 3.02 3.31
N MET A 156 -4.10 2.76 3.72
CA MET A 156 -4.49 2.66 5.12
C MET A 156 -3.84 1.46 5.81
N ALA A 157 -3.85 0.30 5.15
CA ALA A 157 -3.20 -0.91 5.65
C ALA A 157 -1.69 -0.69 5.89
N PHE A 158 -1.02 -0.07 4.92
CA PHE A 158 0.39 0.26 5.06
C PHE A 158 0.63 1.37 6.09
N ALA A 159 -0.22 2.39 6.20
CA ALA A 159 -0.06 3.46 7.18
C ALA A 159 -0.11 2.96 8.64
N ILE A 160 -0.87 1.88 8.91
CA ILE A 160 -0.88 1.21 10.22
C ILE A 160 0.49 0.55 10.52
N LEU A 161 1.14 0.01 9.49
CA LEU A 161 2.43 -0.68 9.58
C LEU A 161 3.63 0.29 9.49
N ALA A 162 3.44 1.45 8.83
CA ALA A 162 4.52 2.28 8.34
C ALA A 162 5.26 3.04 9.46
N ARG A 163 6.51 2.65 9.70
CA ARG A 163 7.52 3.51 10.33
C ARG A 163 7.97 4.61 9.35
N SER A 164 8.42 5.77 9.85
CA SER A 164 8.77 6.94 9.01
C SER A 164 9.77 6.64 7.89
N LEU A 165 10.71 5.72 8.12
CA LEU A 165 11.75 5.33 7.16
C LEU A 165 11.22 4.51 5.97
N LEU A 166 10.10 3.82 6.12
CA LEU A 166 9.55 2.94 5.07
C LEU A 166 9.00 3.73 3.87
N VAL A 167 8.65 5.00 4.04
CA VAL A 167 8.11 5.84 2.95
C VAL A 167 9.17 6.16 1.90
N LEU A 168 10.41 6.43 2.32
CA LEU A 168 11.53 6.72 1.42
C LEU A 168 11.93 5.49 0.62
N GLU A 169 11.93 4.32 1.27
CA GLU A 169 12.23 3.06 0.59
C GLU A 169 11.15 2.70 -0.43
N VAL A 170 9.87 2.89 -0.11
CA VAL A 170 8.76 2.74 -1.08
C VAL A 170 8.95 3.63 -2.30
N LEU A 171 9.32 4.89 -2.10
CA LEU A 171 9.61 5.82 -3.20
C LEU A 171 10.76 5.31 -4.07
N LEU A 172 11.86 4.86 -3.46
CA LEU A 172 13.01 4.32 -4.18
C LEU A 172 12.61 3.11 -5.04
N PHE A 173 11.82 2.17 -4.49
CA PHE A 173 11.35 1.01 -5.25
C PHE A 173 10.42 1.39 -6.40
N SER A 174 9.54 2.36 -6.16
CA SER A 174 8.63 2.88 -7.18
C SER A 174 9.39 3.57 -8.32
N ASP A 175 10.44 4.34 -8.00
CA ASP A 175 11.30 4.99 -8.98
C ASP A 175 12.11 3.97 -9.80
N ILE A 176 12.64 2.91 -9.15
CA ILE A 176 13.31 1.80 -9.86
C ILE A 176 12.34 1.15 -10.86
N LEU A 177 11.10 0.91 -10.44
CA LEU A 177 10.07 0.35 -11.31
C LEU A 177 9.73 1.31 -12.47
N ALA A 178 9.65 2.62 -12.20
CA ALA A 178 9.40 3.62 -13.22
C ALA A 178 10.53 3.66 -14.26
N VAL A 179 11.80 3.60 -13.83
CA VAL A 179 12.95 3.51 -14.73
C VAL A 179 12.90 2.23 -15.56
N HIS A 180 12.54 1.09 -14.97
CA HIS A 180 12.37 -0.16 -15.72
C HIS A 180 11.36 -0.02 -16.86
N PHE A 181 10.18 0.55 -16.59
CA PHE A 181 9.17 0.79 -17.63
C PHE A 181 9.58 1.87 -18.63
N PHE A 182 10.35 2.88 -18.19
CA PHE A 182 10.92 3.89 -19.08
C PHE A 182 11.87 3.25 -20.11
N LEU A 183 12.73 2.33 -19.67
CA LEU A 183 13.64 1.61 -20.57
C LEU A 183 12.92 0.62 -21.50
N GLN A 184 11.66 0.28 -21.19
CA GLN A 184 10.83 -0.62 -21.98
C GLN A 184 9.93 0.11 -22.98
N ILE A 185 10.02 1.45 -23.05
CA ILE A 185 9.33 2.25 -24.05
C ILE A 185 9.82 1.85 -25.44
N ARG A 186 8.88 1.67 -26.37
CA ARG A 186 9.16 1.26 -27.74
C ARG A 186 9.00 2.45 -28.68
N ASP A 187 10.00 2.68 -29.52
CA ASP A 187 9.98 3.71 -30.58
C ASP A 187 9.61 3.14 -31.97
N HIS A 188 9.33 1.85 -32.04
CA HIS A 188 9.08 1.11 -33.29
C HIS A 188 8.03 0.03 -33.06
N GLY A 189 7.26 -0.28 -34.11
CA GLY A 189 6.14 -1.22 -34.07
C GLY A 189 4.82 -0.55 -34.45
N SER A 190 3.69 -1.15 -34.04
CA SER A 190 2.38 -0.55 -34.28
C SER A 190 2.15 0.67 -33.37
N TRP A 191 1.33 1.62 -33.81
CA TRP A 191 0.93 2.77 -32.98
C TRP A 191 0.31 2.35 -31.64
N LEU A 192 -0.39 1.21 -31.63
CA LEU A 192 -0.96 0.65 -30.41
C LEU A 192 0.12 0.14 -29.46
N ASP A 193 1.17 -0.52 -29.97
CA ASP A 193 2.28 -1.01 -29.15
C ASP A 193 3.09 0.15 -28.54
N ILE A 194 3.31 1.20 -29.33
CA ILE A 194 3.97 2.43 -28.86
C ILE A 194 3.12 3.05 -27.75
N GLY A 195 1.83 3.26 -28.01
CA GLY A 195 0.90 3.86 -27.06
C GLY A 195 0.73 3.05 -25.77
N THR A 196 0.73 1.71 -25.85
CA THR A 196 0.63 0.84 -24.66
C THR A 196 1.91 0.86 -23.83
N SER A 197 3.10 0.90 -24.45
CA SER A 197 4.37 1.03 -23.74
C SER A 197 4.46 2.35 -22.95
N ILE A 198 4.07 3.46 -23.58
CA ILE A 198 3.96 4.78 -22.93
C ILE A 198 2.90 4.74 -21.83
N GLY A 199 1.76 4.10 -22.10
CA GLY A 199 0.68 3.94 -21.13
C GLY A 199 1.13 3.23 -19.85
N HIS A 200 1.90 2.15 -19.95
CA HIS A 200 2.45 1.45 -18.78
C HIS A 200 3.40 2.34 -17.96
N TYR A 201 4.28 3.09 -18.64
CA TYR A 201 5.17 4.03 -17.95
C TYR A 201 4.39 5.11 -17.20
N VAL A 202 3.40 5.73 -17.84
CA VAL A 202 2.55 6.76 -17.22
C VAL A 202 1.76 6.20 -16.05
N VAL A 203 1.25 4.97 -16.14
CA VAL A 203 0.57 4.30 -15.02
C VAL A 203 1.49 4.17 -13.82
N VAL A 204 2.73 3.69 -14.00
CA VAL A 204 3.68 3.53 -12.89
C VAL A 204 4.08 4.87 -12.28
N MET A 205 4.27 5.91 -13.10
CA MET A 205 4.51 7.27 -12.60
C MET A 205 3.30 7.81 -11.83
N ALA A 206 2.09 7.61 -12.33
CA ALA A 206 0.87 8.06 -11.66
C ALA A 206 0.62 7.31 -10.35
N THR A 207 0.85 5.99 -10.30
CA THR A 207 0.75 5.21 -9.06
C THR A 207 1.82 5.59 -8.05
N THR A 208 3.03 5.97 -8.50
CA THR A 208 4.10 6.51 -7.63
C THR A 208 3.65 7.80 -6.95
N VAL A 209 3.15 8.77 -7.71
CA VAL A 209 2.63 10.04 -7.16
C VAL A 209 1.42 9.80 -6.25
N ALA A 210 0.49 8.94 -6.69
CA ALA A 210 -0.68 8.58 -5.91
C ALA A 210 -0.29 7.92 -4.59
N SER A 211 0.76 7.10 -4.55
CA SER A 211 1.21 6.42 -3.32
C SER A 211 1.55 7.42 -2.21
N VAL A 212 2.25 8.52 -2.53
CA VAL A 212 2.61 9.57 -1.55
C VAL A 212 1.36 10.28 -1.05
N ALA A 213 0.48 10.68 -1.96
CA ALA A 213 -0.75 11.38 -1.63
C ALA A 213 -1.68 10.51 -0.77
N LEU A 214 -1.82 9.23 -1.14
CA LEU A 214 -2.63 8.26 -0.41
C LEU A 214 -2.05 7.96 0.96
N LEU A 215 -0.73 7.82 1.10
CA LEU A 215 -0.10 7.63 2.41
C LEU A 215 -0.32 8.84 3.34
N ALA A 216 -0.23 10.05 2.80
CA ALA A 216 -0.55 11.27 3.55
C ALA A 216 -2.03 11.28 3.97
N ALA A 217 -2.95 11.02 3.03
CA ALA A 217 -4.38 10.93 3.31
C ALA A 217 -4.69 9.85 4.34
N SER A 218 -4.07 8.69 4.24
CA SER A 218 -4.27 7.57 5.15
C SER A 218 -3.84 7.89 6.57
N ARG A 219 -2.68 8.53 6.73
CA ARG A 219 -2.21 9.00 8.04
C ARG A 219 -3.15 10.05 8.64
N LEU A 220 -3.64 10.98 7.82
CA LEU A 220 -4.60 12.00 8.26
C LEU A 220 -5.92 11.36 8.73
N LEU A 221 -6.46 10.39 7.97
CA LEU A 221 -7.69 9.68 8.32
C LEU A 221 -7.55 8.88 9.61
N LEU A 222 -6.45 8.12 9.76
CA LEU A 222 -6.16 7.38 10.99
C LEU A 222 -5.97 8.32 12.18
N HIS A 223 -5.30 9.45 11.97
CA HIS A 223 -5.08 10.43 13.02
C HIS A 223 -6.39 11.10 13.47
N GLN A 224 -7.25 11.53 12.55
CA GLN A 224 -8.57 12.08 12.89
C GLN A 224 -9.42 11.08 13.66
N ARG A 225 -9.41 9.81 13.23
CA ARG A 225 -10.11 8.73 13.91
C ARG A 225 -9.62 8.53 15.35
N SER A 226 -8.31 8.57 15.57
CA SER A 226 -7.73 8.46 16.91
C SER A 226 -8.10 9.60 17.86
N ARG A 227 -8.52 10.76 17.33
CA ARG A 227 -9.00 11.88 18.16
C ARG A 227 -10.49 11.77 18.54
N GLN A 228 -11.25 10.93 17.85
CA GLN A 228 -12.70 10.78 18.05
C GLN A 228 -13.07 9.65 19.01
N LEU A 229 -12.12 8.74 19.29
CA LEU A 229 -12.21 7.68 20.29
C LEU A 229 -11.60 8.16 21.61
#